data_AF-A0A661ISZ4-F1
#
_entry.id   AF-A0A661ISZ4-F1
#
_cell.length_a   1.000
_cell.length_b   1.000
_cell.length_c   1.000
_cell.angle_alpha   90.00
_cell.angle_beta   90.00
_cell.angle_gamma   90.00
#
_symmetry.space_group_name_H-M   'P 1'
#
loop_
_entity.id
_entity.type
_entity.pdbx_description
1 polymer ?
#
loop_
_entity_poly.entity_id
_entity_poly.type
_entity_poly.pdbx_seq_one_letter_code
_entity_poly.pdbx_strand_id
1 'polypeptide(L)'
;MAAVGLPDCRLPRHILRREVDLITSLGVEIKYNVDVGKDIKFSELLEEFDALLIGVGAQDSTPMRVEGEEKGYKGFIPGIKYLFAINKGYDPYPEGKRVAVVGGGNVA
;
A
#
# COMPACT_ATOMS: atom_id res chain seq x y z
N MET A 1 -2.73 -2.13 -2.54
CA MET A 1 -1.81 -3.30 -2.45
C MET A 1 -1.26 -3.74 -3.81
N ALA A 2 -2.07 -4.12 -4.80
CA ALA A 2 -1.57 -4.67 -6.09
C ALA A 2 -0.51 -3.80 -6.81
N ALA A 3 -0.74 -2.49 -6.91
CA ALA A 3 0.17 -1.56 -7.59
C ALA A 3 1.45 -1.21 -6.82
N VAL A 4 1.46 -1.36 -5.49
CA VAL A 4 2.49 -0.76 -4.62
C VAL A 4 3.13 -1.74 -3.63
N GLY A 5 2.51 -2.89 -3.39
CA GLY A 5 3.01 -3.93 -2.50
C GLY A 5 3.52 -5.17 -3.23
N LEU A 6 2.91 -5.54 -4.37
CA LEU A 6 3.39 -6.67 -5.16
C LEU A 6 4.55 -6.24 -6.07
N PRO A 7 5.69 -6.95 -6.04
CA PRO A 7 6.79 -6.72 -6.97
C PRO A 7 6.36 -6.93 -8.43
N ASP A 8 6.95 -6.16 -9.34
CA ASP A 8 6.65 -6.24 -10.79
C ASP A 8 6.93 -7.64 -11.37
N CYS A 9 7.92 -8.36 -10.84
CA CYS A 9 8.21 -9.74 -11.24
C CYS A 9 7.07 -10.73 -10.95
N ARG A 10 6.16 -10.42 -10.01
CA ARG A 10 4.98 -11.24 -9.69
C ARG A 10 3.70 -10.70 -10.32
N LEU A 11 3.59 -9.38 -10.46
CA LEU A 11 2.44 -8.72 -11.09
C LEU A 11 2.92 -7.58 -11.99
N PRO A 12 3.16 -7.86 -13.29
CA PRO A 12 3.61 -6.86 -14.24
C PRO A 12 2.67 -5.67 -14.33
N ARG A 13 3.21 -4.44 -14.29
CA ARG A 13 2.39 -3.20 -14.27
C ARG A 13 1.44 -3.05 -15.45
N HIS A 14 1.83 -3.54 -16.62
CA HIS A 14 0.99 -3.44 -17.83
C HIS A 14 -0.29 -4.28 -17.73
N ILE A 15 -0.27 -5.41 -17.00
CA ILE A 15 -1.46 -6.23 -16.77
C ILE A 15 -2.42 -5.48 -15.86
N LEU A 16 -1.92 -4.95 -14.74
CA LEU A 16 -2.75 -4.17 -13.81
C LEU A 16 -3.35 -2.94 -14.49
N ARG A 17 -2.59 -2.26 -15.35
CA ARG A 17 -3.08 -1.10 -16.11
C ARG A 17 -4.22 -1.47 -17.04
N ARG A 18 -4.12 -2.61 -17.74
CA ARG A 18 -5.19 -3.10 -18.62
C ARG A 18 -6.50 -3.34 -17.86
N GLU A 19 -6.44 -3.89 -16.65
CA GLU A 19 -7.64 -4.09 -15.81
C GLU A 19 -8.27 -2.75 -15.41
N VAL A 20 -7.46 -1.75 -15.06
CA VAL A 20 -7.95 -0.39 -14.75
C VAL A 20 -8.56 0.27 -15.99
N ASP A 21 -7.93 0.13 -17.15
CA ASP A 21 -8.44 0.68 -18.42
C ASP A 21 -9.79 0.04 -18.80
N LEU A 22 -9.97 -1.25 -18.53
CA LEU A 22 -11.25 -1.93 -18.73
C LEU A 22 -12.34 -1.35 -17.82
N ILE A 23 -12.07 -1.19 -16.54
CA ILE A 23 -13.04 -0.65 -15.57
C ILE A 23 -13.41 0.80 -15.91
N THR A 24 -12.43 1.64 -16.25
CA THR A 24 -12.68 3.03 -16.65
C THR A 24 -13.46 3.13 -17.96
N SER A 25 -13.27 2.20 -18.91
CA SER A 25 -14.08 2.14 -20.14
C SER A 25 -15.57 1.85 -19.91
N LEU A 26 -15.92 1.30 -18.74
CA LEU A 26 -17.31 1.06 -18.33
C LEU A 26 -17.97 2.30 -17.69
N GLY A 27 -17.26 3.43 -17.64
CA GLY A 27 -17.78 4.69 -17.08
C GLY A 27 -17.40 4.96 -15.63
N VAL A 28 -16.47 4.19 -15.05
CA VAL A 28 -15.96 4.44 -13.69
C VAL A 28 -15.00 5.61 -13.69
N GLU A 29 -15.26 6.60 -12.84
CA GLU A 29 -14.36 7.72 -12.58
C GLU A 29 -13.44 7.44 -11.38
N ILE A 30 -12.14 7.72 -11.54
CA ILE A 30 -11.14 7.55 -10.47
C ILE A 30 -10.53 8.90 -10.14
N LYS A 31 -10.77 9.38 -8.92
CA LYS A 31 -10.15 10.59 -8.37
C LYS A 31 -8.94 10.19 -7.52
N TYR A 32 -7.73 10.38 -8.05
CA TYR A 32 -6.47 10.14 -7.32
C TYR A 32 -6.12 11.31 -6.39
N ASN A 33 -5.24 11.05 -5.41
CA ASN A 33 -4.72 12.05 -4.47
C ASN A 33 -5.82 12.75 -3.65
N VAL A 34 -6.81 11.98 -3.20
CA VAL A 34 -7.88 12.45 -2.32
C VAL A 34 -7.92 11.58 -1.08
N ASP A 35 -7.62 12.16 0.08
CA ASP A 35 -7.73 11.53 1.39
C ASP A 35 -9.10 11.84 2.00
N VAL A 36 -9.98 10.84 2.07
CA VAL A 36 -11.26 10.94 2.77
C VAL A 36 -11.01 11.17 4.26
N GLY A 37 -11.62 12.22 4.82
CA GLY A 37 -11.43 12.71 6.18
C GLY A 37 -10.44 13.88 6.30
N LYS A 38 -9.66 14.18 5.25
CA LYS A 38 -8.79 15.37 5.19
C LYS A 38 -9.21 16.31 4.07
N ASP A 39 -9.26 15.80 2.84
CA ASP A 39 -9.55 16.60 1.64
C ASP A 39 -11.06 16.70 1.39
N ILE A 40 -11.79 15.63 1.69
CA ILE A 40 -13.25 15.56 1.62
C ILE A 40 -13.82 14.93 2.89
N LYS A 41 -14.95 15.43 3.39
CA LYS A 41 -15.56 14.83 4.59
C LYS A 41 -16.40 13.63 4.20
N PHE A 42 -16.41 12.62 5.06
CA PHE A 42 -17.26 11.45 4.86
C PHE A 42 -18.76 11.81 4.85
N SER A 43 -19.17 12.85 5.59
CA SER A 43 -20.56 13.34 5.58
C SER A 43 -20.99 13.91 4.23
N GLU A 44 -20.09 14.60 3.53
CA GLU A 44 -20.38 15.16 2.20
C GLU A 44 -20.67 14.03 1.21
N LEU A 45 -19.93 12.93 1.29
CA LEU A 45 -20.15 11.74 0.46
C LEU A 45 -21.49 11.04 0.75
N LEU A 46 -21.95 11.07 2.00
CA LEU A 46 -23.26 10.49 2.37
C LEU A 46 -24.44 11.32 1.86
N GLU A 47 -24.24 12.61 1.65
CA GLU A 47 -25.25 13.51 1.08
C GLU A 47 -25.27 13.47 -0.45
N GLU A 48 -24.10 13.29 -1.08
CA GLU A 48 -23.95 13.32 -2.55
C GLU A 48 -24.30 11.98 -3.24
N PHE A 49 -24.16 10.85 -2.55
CA PHE A 49 -24.32 9.51 -3.15
C PHE A 49 -25.37 8.65 -2.43
N ASP A 50 -26.15 7.89 -3.19
CA ASP A 50 -27.17 6.97 -2.66
C ASP A 50 -26.57 5.79 -1.86
N ALA A 51 -25.33 5.41 -2.17
CA ALA A 51 -24.64 4.29 -1.53
C ALA A 51 -23.12 4.51 -1.52
N LEU A 52 -22.49 4.03 -0.46
CA LEU A 52 -21.03 4.05 -0.29
C LEU A 52 -20.48 2.66 -0.01
N LEU A 53 -19.37 2.31 -0.67
CA LEU A 53 -18.59 1.11 -0.42
C LEU A 53 -17.20 1.49 0.10
N ILE A 54 -16.84 1.02 1.30
CA ILE A 54 -15.54 1.29 1.90
C ILE A 54 -14.55 0.19 1.52
N GLY A 55 -13.63 0.52 0.60
CA GLY A 55 -12.61 -0.40 0.07
C GLY A 55 -11.17 -0.01 0.42
N VAL A 56 -10.94 0.72 1.51
CA VAL A 56 -9.60 1.30 1.82
C VAL A 56 -8.53 0.27 2.19
N GLY A 57 -8.93 -0.93 2.63
CA GLY A 57 -8.00 -1.99 3.05
C GLY A 57 -7.17 -1.63 4.29
N ALA A 58 -6.13 -2.43 4.57
CA ALA A 58 -5.19 -2.20 5.66
C ALA A 58 -3.91 -1.52 5.14
N GLN A 59 -3.72 -0.25 5.53
CA GLN A 59 -2.65 0.60 4.98
C GLN A 59 -1.33 0.52 5.76
N ASP A 60 -1.34 0.02 6.98
CA ASP A 60 -0.16 -0.02 7.86
C ASP A 60 0.25 -1.44 8.24
N SER A 61 1.48 -1.59 8.74
CA SER A 61 2.03 -2.84 9.23
C SER A 61 1.53 -3.21 10.63
N THR A 62 1.44 -4.51 10.90
CA THR A 62 1.22 -4.99 12.26
C THR A 62 2.53 -4.90 13.07
N PRO A 63 2.50 -4.34 14.30
CA PRO A 63 3.67 -4.30 15.17
C PRO A 63 4.07 -5.72 15.60
N MET A 64 5.36 -5.91 15.92
CA MET A 64 5.86 -7.19 16.43
C MET A 64 5.44 -7.43 17.88
N ARG A 65 5.11 -6.35 18.61
CA ARG A 65 4.71 -6.35 20.03
C ARG A 65 5.80 -6.91 20.94
N VAL A 66 7.05 -6.61 20.61
CA VAL A 66 8.23 -7.03 21.39
C VAL A 66 8.85 -5.84 22.12
N GLU A 67 9.49 -6.12 23.24
CA GLU A 67 10.17 -5.08 24.02
C GLU A 67 11.21 -4.35 23.16
N GLY A 68 11.10 -3.02 23.11
CA GLY A 68 12.07 -2.16 22.43
C GLY A 68 11.82 -1.93 20.94
N GLU A 69 10.76 -2.48 20.33
CA GLU A 69 10.48 -2.32 18.89
C GLU A 69 10.44 -0.85 18.42
N GLU A 70 9.95 0.06 19.27
CA GLU A 70 9.82 1.48 18.96
C GLU A 70 11.11 2.31 19.18
N LYS A 71 12.25 1.67 19.49
CA LYS A 71 13.52 2.38 19.79
C LYS A 71 14.21 2.99 18.57
N GLY A 72 13.61 2.90 17.37
CA GLY A 72 14.14 3.56 16.17
C GLY A 72 15.45 2.97 15.65
N TYR A 73 15.59 1.65 15.68
CA TYR A 73 16.80 0.97 15.23
C TYR A 73 17.11 1.22 13.75
N LYS A 74 18.37 1.54 13.44
CA LYS A 74 18.83 1.64 12.04
C LYS A 74 18.68 0.28 11.34
N GLY A 75 18.01 0.25 10.20
CA GLY A 75 17.77 -0.97 9.42
C GLY A 75 16.53 -1.78 9.83
N PHE A 76 15.77 -1.33 10.83
CA PHE A 76 14.43 -1.87 11.11
C PHE A 76 13.41 -1.24 10.17
N ILE A 77 12.89 -2.01 9.21
CA ILE A 77 12.00 -1.53 8.16
C ILE A 77 10.74 -2.41 8.12
N PRO A 78 9.52 -1.84 8.29
CA PRO A 78 8.29 -2.58 8.11
C PRO A 78 8.16 -3.11 6.68
N GLY A 79 7.75 -4.38 6.52
CA GLY A 79 7.70 -5.04 5.21
C GLY A 79 6.88 -4.29 4.16
N ILE A 80 5.74 -3.68 4.55
CA ILE A 80 4.93 -2.88 3.63
C ILE A 80 5.67 -1.63 3.14
N LYS A 81 6.45 -0.97 4.00
CA LYS A 81 7.25 0.21 3.65
C LYS A 81 8.42 -0.18 2.74
N TYR A 82 9.05 -1.32 3.02
CA TYR A 82 10.11 -1.89 2.19
C TYR A 82 9.61 -2.17 0.76
N LEU A 83 8.51 -2.93 0.63
CA LEU A 83 7.92 -3.25 -0.68
C LEU A 83 7.43 -2.00 -1.42
N PHE A 84 6.84 -1.04 -0.69
CA PHE A 84 6.44 0.23 -1.27
C PHE A 84 7.62 0.99 -1.87
N ALA A 85 8.74 1.06 -1.15
CA ALA A 85 9.95 1.73 -1.62
C ALA A 85 10.51 1.10 -2.91
N ILE A 86 10.63 -0.24 -2.96
CA ILE A 86 11.05 -0.96 -4.16
C ILE A 86 10.13 -0.64 -5.35
N ASN A 87 8.82 -0.67 -5.14
CA ASN A 87 7.85 -0.45 -6.21
C ASN A 87 7.83 1.00 -6.71
N LYS A 88 8.35 1.95 -5.93
CA LYS A 88 8.57 3.34 -6.33
C LYS A 88 9.95 3.58 -6.96
N GLY A 89 10.81 2.55 -7.02
CA GLY A 89 12.17 2.67 -7.53
C GLY A 89 13.14 3.31 -6.54
N TYR A 90 12.77 3.40 -5.25
CA TYR A 90 13.70 3.79 -4.21
C TYR A 90 14.58 2.60 -3.81
N ASP A 91 15.75 2.89 -3.25
CA ASP A 91 16.64 1.90 -2.64
C ASP A 91 16.32 1.81 -1.13
N PRO A 92 15.64 0.75 -0.66
CA PRO A 92 15.40 0.54 0.76
C PRO A 92 16.44 -0.38 1.41
N TYR A 93 17.53 -0.76 0.71
CA TYR A 93 18.48 -1.73 1.23
C TYR A 93 19.21 -1.14 2.46
N PRO A 94 19.09 -1.75 3.64
CA PRO A 94 19.82 -1.28 4.81
C PRO A 94 21.32 -1.48 4.62
N GLU A 95 22.12 -0.58 5.21
CA GLU A 95 23.57 -0.73 5.25
C GLU A 95 23.94 -2.03 5.98
N GLY A 96 24.23 -3.10 5.24
CA GLY A 96 24.52 -4.40 5.83
C GLY A 96 24.64 -5.51 4.78
N LYS A 97 25.30 -6.61 5.17
CA LYS A 97 25.45 -7.82 4.33
C LYS A 97 24.51 -8.96 4.74
N ARG A 98 23.79 -8.80 5.85
CA ARG A 98 22.92 -9.83 6.44
C ARG A 98 21.56 -9.22 6.68
N VAL A 99 20.53 -9.91 6.21
CA VAL A 99 19.13 -9.51 6.35
C VAL A 99 18.41 -10.64 7.08
N ALA A 100 17.55 -10.27 8.03
CA ALA A 100 16.62 -11.17 8.68
C ALA A 100 15.20 -10.70 8.33
N VAL A 101 14.35 -11.62 7.87
CA VAL A 101 12.94 -11.36 7.60
C VAL A 101 12.13 -12.02 8.71
N VAL A 102 11.23 -11.26 9.33
CA VAL A 102 10.37 -11.74 10.41
C VAL A 102 8.93 -11.79 9.90
N GLY A 103 8.44 -13.00 9.71
CA GLY A 103 7.11 -13.28 9.18
C GLY A 103 7.08 -14.60 8.39
N GLY A 104 5.89 -15.08 8.04
CA GLY A 104 5.72 -16.31 7.25
C GLY A 104 4.59 -16.23 6.20
N GLY A 105 4.09 -15.02 5.94
CA GLY A 105 3.06 -14.78 4.92
C GLY A 105 3.66 -14.23 3.63
N ASN A 106 2.80 -13.91 2.65
CA ASN A 106 3.21 -13.42 1.32
C ASN A 106 4.09 -12.15 1.30
N VAL A 107 4.12 -11.41 2.42
CA VAL A 107 4.94 -10.19 2.57
C VAL A 107 6.39 -10.51 2.95
N ALA A 108 6.60 -11.63 3.66
CA ALA A 108 7.92 -12.11 4.05
C ALA A 108 8.59 -12.85 2.87
#